data_AF-A0A1W2DVM2-F1
#
_entry.id   AF-A0A1W2DVM2-F1
#
_cell.length_a   1.000
_cell.length_b   1.000
_cell.length_c   1.000
_cell.angle_alpha   90.00
_cell.angle_beta   90.00
_cell.angle_gamma   90.00
#
_symmetry.space_group_name_H-M   'P 1'
#
loop_
_entity.id
_entity.type
_entity.pdbx_description
1 polymer ?
#
loop_
_entity_poly.entity_id
_entity_poly.type
_entity_poly.pdbx_seq_one_letter_code
_entity_poly.pdbx_strand_id
1 'polypeptide(L)'
;MVLHYAHLCAAAGGVDAFLIGTEMRGLTTIRSSASSYPAVQAYRDLLADVRSTLGSGTKIGYAADWSEYFGHQPGDGSGDVFFHLDPLWADPEIDFVGIDNYMPLSDWRDGFEHADAQEGWPAIYDRAYLQANIAGGEGFDWFYASAADRFAQVRTPITDGAASKPWVFRYKDLRAWWSNAHYDRPGGVESGTPTAWVPQSKPIWFTELGCPGDGICSRDAACARGSGRQPHHEGRWRGRSGDTGCCRGGGCAERPGRDPERDPAARAVPRHASLGVHCRGAWRHRGHDLRPAR
;
A
#
# COMPACT_ATOMS: atom_id res chain seq x y z
N MET A 1 22.10 4.34 6.81
CA MET A 1 22.00 3.52 5.58
C MET A 1 21.61 4.35 4.37
N VAL A 2 20.52 5.13 4.38
CA VAL A 2 20.07 5.93 3.21
C VAL A 2 21.13 6.91 2.70
N LEU A 3 21.74 7.72 3.58
CA LEU A 3 22.80 8.66 3.18
C LEU A 3 24.04 7.98 2.59
N HIS A 4 24.37 6.77 3.05
CA HIS A 4 25.47 6.01 2.46
C HIS A 4 25.18 5.69 0.99
N TYR A 5 23.97 5.25 0.65
CA TYR A 5 23.57 5.03 -0.73
C TYR A 5 23.49 6.32 -1.54
N ALA A 6 23.02 7.42 -0.95
CA ALA A 6 23.04 8.73 -1.63
C ALA A 6 24.48 9.13 -2.04
N HIS A 7 25.45 8.98 -1.14
CA HIS A 7 26.87 9.23 -1.47
C HIS A 7 27.41 8.28 -2.54
N LEU A 8 27.02 7.00 -2.53
CA LEU A 8 27.40 6.07 -3.59
C LEU A 8 26.82 6.48 -4.95
N CYS A 9 25.55 6.88 -5.00
CA CYS A 9 24.92 7.41 -6.21
C CYS A 9 25.64 8.67 -6.71
N ALA A 10 25.96 9.61 -5.82
CA ALA A 10 26.72 10.80 -6.17
C ALA A 10 28.11 10.45 -6.74
N ALA A 11 28.84 9.53 -6.10
CA ALA A 11 30.16 9.08 -6.55
C ALA A 11 30.11 8.35 -7.91
N ALA A 12 28.97 7.71 -8.23
CA ALA A 12 28.73 7.08 -9.52
C ALA A 12 28.31 8.07 -10.64
N GLY A 13 28.21 9.37 -10.34
CA GLY A 13 27.80 10.40 -11.31
C GLY A 13 26.32 10.80 -11.23
N GLY A 14 25.60 10.35 -10.20
CA GLY A 14 24.18 10.61 -9.98
C GLY A 14 23.26 9.49 -10.44
N VAL A 15 21.96 9.66 -10.17
CA VAL A 15 20.88 8.76 -10.62
C VAL A 15 19.67 9.60 -11.02
N ASP A 16 18.79 9.07 -11.86
CA ASP A 16 17.58 9.80 -12.28
C ASP A 16 16.58 9.99 -11.14
N ALA A 17 16.46 9.01 -10.25
CA ALA A 17 15.57 9.04 -9.10
C ALA A 17 16.13 8.29 -7.88
N PHE A 18 15.72 8.69 -6.68
CA PHE A 18 16.14 8.12 -5.40
C PHE A 18 14.97 8.09 -4.40
N LEU A 19 14.80 6.97 -3.70
CA LEU A 19 13.77 6.83 -2.66
C LEU A 19 14.40 6.94 -1.27
N ILE A 20 13.84 7.82 -0.42
CA ILE A 20 14.32 8.00 0.97
C ILE A 20 13.77 6.95 1.93
N GLY A 21 12.78 6.16 1.50
CA GLY A 21 12.16 5.07 2.23
C GLY A 21 11.03 4.42 1.41
N THR A 22 10.61 3.23 1.82
CA THR A 22 9.51 2.45 1.21
C THR A 22 8.74 1.68 2.29
N GLU A 23 7.41 1.71 2.24
CA GLU A 23 6.48 0.93 3.08
C GLU A 23 6.69 1.01 4.61
N MET A 24 7.11 2.17 5.12
CA MET A 24 7.45 2.34 6.53
C MET A 24 6.24 2.66 7.42
N ARG A 25 5.08 2.08 7.11
CA ARG A 25 3.79 2.27 7.82
C ARG A 25 3.90 2.23 9.33
N GLY A 26 4.59 1.21 9.84
CA GLY A 26 4.77 1.00 11.28
C GLY A 26 5.58 2.10 11.95
N LEU A 27 6.29 2.93 11.19
CA LEU A 27 7.08 4.05 11.66
C LEU A 27 6.37 5.39 11.40
N THR A 28 5.86 5.61 10.20
CA THR A 28 5.22 6.87 9.76
C THR A 28 3.91 7.17 10.49
N THR A 29 3.21 6.14 10.97
CA THR A 29 1.96 6.28 11.74
C THR A 29 2.16 6.40 13.25
N ILE A 30 3.40 6.28 13.75
CA ILE A 30 3.70 6.48 15.18
C ILE A 30 3.42 7.94 15.55
N ARG A 31 2.63 8.10 16.61
CA ARG A 31 2.18 9.39 17.13
C ARG A 31 2.87 9.73 18.44
N SER A 32 3.45 10.92 18.54
CA SER A 32 3.89 11.50 19.83
C SER A 32 2.80 12.33 20.51
N SER A 33 1.77 12.71 19.75
CA SER A 33 0.55 13.37 20.19
C SER A 33 -0.57 13.08 19.18
N ALA A 34 -1.78 13.58 19.42
CA ALA A 34 -2.89 13.37 18.50
C ALA A 34 -2.58 13.80 17.04
N SER A 35 -1.84 14.89 16.84
CA SER A 35 -1.57 15.41 15.48
C SER A 35 -0.10 15.39 15.09
N SER A 36 0.77 14.76 15.88
CA SER A 36 2.23 14.78 15.64
C SER A 36 2.79 13.42 15.26
N TYR A 37 3.48 13.38 14.12
CA TYR A 37 4.11 12.20 13.53
C TYR A 37 5.64 12.37 13.43
N PRO A 38 6.42 11.98 14.45
CA PRO A 38 7.87 12.26 14.52
C PRO A 38 8.67 11.66 13.36
N ALA A 39 8.28 10.48 12.88
CA ALA A 39 8.92 9.83 11.76
C ALA A 39 8.81 10.65 10.47
N VAL A 40 7.66 11.28 10.23
CA VAL A 40 7.44 12.15 9.06
C VAL A 40 8.39 13.34 9.11
N GLN A 41 8.59 13.95 10.28
CA GLN A 41 9.59 15.01 10.44
C GLN A 41 11.01 14.50 10.17
N ALA A 42 11.37 13.33 10.72
CA ALA A 42 12.69 12.73 10.47
C ALA A 42 12.92 12.41 8.97
N TYR A 43 11.87 12.04 8.23
CA TYR A 43 11.96 11.88 6.77
C TYR A 43 12.18 13.20 6.03
N ARG A 44 11.61 14.31 6.50
CA ARG A 44 11.88 15.64 5.93
C ARG A 44 13.32 16.09 6.20
N ASP A 45 13.84 15.80 7.37
CA ASP A 45 15.24 16.09 7.69
C ASP A 45 16.18 15.23 6.80
N LEU A 46 15.89 13.94 6.65
CA LEU A 46 16.62 13.04 5.76
C LEU A 46 16.51 13.48 4.28
N LEU A 47 15.35 13.96 3.85
CA LEU A 47 15.12 14.49 2.50
C LEU A 47 16.07 15.65 2.20
N ALA A 48 16.22 16.59 3.14
CA ALA A 48 17.15 17.72 3.01
C ALA A 48 18.61 17.23 2.90
N ASP A 49 19.02 16.27 3.73
CA ASP A 49 20.37 15.70 3.67
C ASP A 49 20.64 14.97 2.35
N VAL A 50 19.69 14.17 1.86
CA VAL A 50 19.79 13.48 0.57
C VAL A 50 19.85 14.47 -0.58
N ARG A 51 19.03 15.53 -0.55
CA ARG A 51 19.09 16.61 -1.55
C ARG A 51 20.45 17.28 -1.57
N SER A 52 21.02 17.59 -0.40
CA SER A 52 22.35 18.20 -0.31
C SER A 52 23.45 17.33 -0.94
N THR A 53 23.26 16.01 -0.91
CA THR A 53 24.20 15.02 -1.44
C THR A 53 24.05 14.80 -2.95
N LEU A 54 22.80 14.65 -3.43
CA LEU A 54 22.50 14.28 -4.82
C LEU A 54 22.28 15.49 -5.74
N GLY A 55 22.10 16.69 -5.16
CA GLY A 55 21.80 17.91 -5.89
C GLY A 55 20.41 17.92 -6.53
N SER A 56 20.16 18.92 -7.37
CA SER A 56 18.85 19.13 -8.03
C SER A 56 18.59 18.23 -9.24
N GLY A 57 19.61 17.51 -9.72
CA GLY A 57 19.49 16.65 -10.90
C GLY A 57 18.77 15.33 -10.64
N THR A 58 18.74 14.86 -9.39
CA THR A 58 18.10 13.60 -9.00
C THR A 58 16.68 13.85 -8.50
N LYS A 59 15.69 13.08 -8.97
CA LYS A 59 14.33 13.13 -8.42
C LYS A 59 14.24 12.38 -7.11
N ILE A 60 13.70 12.97 -6.06
CA ILE A 60 13.60 12.34 -4.74
C ILE A 60 12.13 12.11 -4.36
N GLY A 61 11.82 10.92 -3.86
CA GLY A 61 10.50 10.59 -3.32
C GLY A 61 10.58 9.66 -2.13
N TYR A 62 9.43 9.42 -1.51
CA TYR A 62 9.18 8.31 -0.59
C TYR A 62 8.19 7.35 -1.29
N ALA A 63 8.28 6.05 -1.05
CA ALA A 63 7.37 5.07 -1.62
C ALA A 63 6.41 4.59 -0.52
N ALA A 64 5.22 5.16 -0.45
CA ALA A 64 4.23 4.75 0.54
C ALA A 64 3.62 3.40 0.14
N ASP A 65 3.29 2.58 1.14
CA ASP A 65 2.43 1.42 0.93
C ASP A 65 1.05 1.90 0.43
N TRP A 66 0.43 1.15 -0.48
CA TRP A 66 -0.89 1.46 -1.04
C TRP A 66 -2.01 1.69 -0.01
N SER A 67 -1.84 1.17 1.21
CA SER A 67 -2.75 1.33 2.35
C SER A 67 -2.32 2.41 3.35
N GLU A 68 -1.31 3.22 3.01
CA GLU A 68 -0.75 4.30 3.85
C GLU A 68 -0.90 5.69 3.23
N TYR A 69 -0.68 5.78 1.91
CA TYR A 69 -0.44 7.06 1.22
C TYR A 69 -1.58 8.09 1.42
N PHE A 70 -2.82 7.61 1.56
CA PHE A 70 -4.03 8.43 1.54
C PHE A 70 -4.36 9.08 2.89
N GLY A 71 -3.68 8.68 3.97
CA GLY A 71 -3.90 9.18 5.31
C GLY A 71 -3.86 8.10 6.38
N HIS A 72 -3.88 8.51 7.63
CA HIS A 72 -3.89 7.64 8.80
C HIS A 72 -5.19 7.83 9.57
N GLN A 73 -5.88 6.71 9.82
CA GLN A 73 -7.09 6.63 10.63
C GLN A 73 -6.87 5.65 11.80
N PRO A 74 -6.45 6.14 12.97
CA PRO A 74 -6.15 5.29 14.12
C PRO A 74 -7.35 4.44 14.55
N GLY A 75 -7.11 3.15 14.78
CA GLY A 75 -8.11 2.22 15.33
C GLY A 75 -8.42 2.38 16.83
N ASP A 76 -8.04 3.51 17.43
CA ASP A 76 -8.14 3.79 18.88
C ASP A 76 -9.50 4.35 19.31
N GLY A 77 -10.42 4.56 18.36
CA GLY A 77 -11.76 5.09 18.60
C GLY A 77 -11.84 6.62 18.65
N SER A 78 -10.73 7.33 18.40
CA SER A 78 -10.72 8.78 18.23
C SER A 78 -11.62 9.26 17.09
N GLY A 79 -11.74 8.48 16.02
CA GLY A 79 -12.35 8.92 14.77
C GLY A 79 -11.46 9.85 13.97
N ASP A 80 -10.19 9.98 14.35
CA ASP A 80 -9.22 10.83 13.70
C ASP A 80 -8.98 10.41 12.24
N VAL A 81 -8.88 11.39 11.36
CA VAL A 81 -8.40 11.20 9.98
C VAL A 81 -7.33 12.24 9.72
N PHE A 82 -6.08 11.81 9.54
CA PHE A 82 -4.96 12.71 9.29
C PHE A 82 -4.26 12.39 7.98
N PHE A 83 -4.06 13.39 7.14
CA PHE A 83 -3.18 13.28 5.97
C PHE A 83 -1.71 13.42 6.42
N HIS A 84 -1.28 12.48 7.26
CA HIS A 84 -0.03 12.54 8.01
C HIS A 84 1.23 12.67 7.16
N LEU A 85 1.20 12.22 5.90
CA LEU A 85 2.32 12.34 4.95
C LEU A 85 2.33 13.65 4.16
N ASP A 86 1.27 14.47 4.22
CA ASP A 86 1.20 15.74 3.50
C ASP A 86 2.37 16.69 3.80
N PRO A 87 2.89 16.81 5.04
CA PRO A 87 4.08 17.62 5.29
C PRO A 87 5.31 17.15 4.52
N LEU A 88 5.43 15.84 4.25
CA LEU A 88 6.51 15.27 3.45
C LEU A 88 6.23 15.48 1.96
N TRP A 89 5.00 15.23 1.49
CA TRP A 89 4.60 15.39 0.09
C TRP A 89 4.57 16.83 -0.42
N ALA A 90 4.25 17.77 0.46
CA ALA A 90 4.27 19.19 0.15
C ALA A 90 5.67 19.80 0.27
N ASP A 91 6.66 19.06 0.78
CA ASP A 91 8.00 19.58 0.93
C ASP A 91 8.59 19.96 -0.44
N PRO A 92 9.19 21.15 -0.60
CA PRO A 92 9.74 21.58 -1.89
C PRO A 92 10.81 20.62 -2.42
N GLU A 93 11.50 19.90 -1.55
CA GLU A 93 12.56 18.97 -1.94
C GLU A 93 12.06 17.60 -2.41
N ILE A 94 10.77 17.30 -2.26
CA ILE A 94 10.18 16.06 -2.78
C ILE A 94 9.67 16.29 -4.20
N ASP A 95 9.99 15.39 -5.12
CA ASP A 95 9.68 15.56 -6.54
C ASP A 95 8.41 14.82 -6.97
N PHE A 96 8.06 13.73 -6.28
CA PHE A 96 6.93 12.88 -6.62
C PHE A 96 6.38 12.15 -5.38
N VAL A 97 5.11 11.75 -5.46
CA VAL A 97 4.47 10.84 -4.51
C VAL A 97 4.68 9.42 -5.02
N GLY A 98 5.53 8.65 -4.33
CA GLY A 98 5.74 7.23 -4.65
C GLY A 98 4.70 6.36 -3.96
N ILE A 99 4.16 5.38 -4.68
CA ILE A 99 3.21 4.40 -4.15
C ILE A 99 3.60 3.00 -4.63
N ASP A 100 3.78 2.10 -3.67
CA ASP A 100 3.95 0.67 -3.92
C ASP A 100 2.55 0.06 -4.05
N ASN A 101 2.12 -0.13 -5.31
CA ASN A 101 0.72 -0.37 -5.64
C ASN A 101 0.41 -1.87 -5.76
N TYR A 102 -0.27 -2.35 -4.71
CA TYR A 102 -0.77 -3.71 -4.57
C TYR A 102 -2.28 -3.77 -4.34
N MET A 103 -3.01 -2.73 -4.78
CA MET A 103 -4.45 -2.63 -4.54
C MET A 103 -5.22 -3.79 -5.23
N PRO A 104 -6.23 -4.37 -4.57
CA PRO A 104 -6.97 -5.51 -5.11
C PRO A 104 -7.72 -5.13 -6.39
N LEU A 105 -7.59 -5.96 -7.43
CA LEU A 105 -8.33 -5.87 -8.69
C LEU A 105 -9.46 -6.89 -8.80
N SER A 106 -9.66 -7.72 -7.78
CA SER A 106 -10.63 -8.81 -7.80
C SER A 106 -11.02 -9.27 -6.39
N ASP A 107 -12.29 -9.63 -6.22
CA ASP A 107 -12.82 -10.44 -5.10
C ASP A 107 -13.38 -11.79 -5.61
N TRP A 108 -12.82 -12.27 -6.74
CA TRP A 108 -13.20 -13.53 -7.36
C TRP A 108 -12.88 -14.72 -6.45
N ARG A 109 -13.69 -15.77 -6.53
CA ARG A 109 -13.55 -17.00 -5.72
C ARG A 109 -13.67 -18.22 -6.61
N ASP A 110 -13.31 -19.38 -6.08
CA ASP A 110 -13.52 -20.62 -6.82
C ASP A 110 -15.02 -20.88 -7.07
N GLY A 111 -15.32 -21.35 -8.27
CA GLY A 111 -16.70 -21.62 -8.70
C GLY A 111 -17.43 -20.37 -9.22
N PHE A 112 -18.76 -20.42 -9.20
CA PHE A 112 -19.64 -19.36 -9.74
C PHE A 112 -20.74 -18.95 -8.75
N GLU A 113 -20.70 -19.44 -7.51
CA GLU A 113 -21.70 -19.08 -6.48
C GLU A 113 -21.39 -17.74 -5.79
N HIS A 114 -20.20 -17.18 -6.02
CA HIS A 114 -19.76 -15.92 -5.42
C HIS A 114 -20.36 -14.70 -6.12
N ALA A 115 -20.37 -13.56 -5.41
CA ALA A 115 -21.01 -12.32 -5.84
C ALA A 115 -20.60 -11.87 -7.25
N ASP A 116 -19.31 -11.84 -7.58
CA ASP A 116 -18.80 -11.35 -8.88
C ASP A 116 -19.30 -12.21 -10.06
N ALA A 117 -19.40 -13.53 -9.87
CA ALA A 117 -19.95 -14.43 -10.89
C ALA A 117 -21.46 -14.22 -11.03
N GLN A 118 -22.18 -13.99 -9.93
CA GLN A 118 -23.61 -13.67 -9.93
C GLN A 118 -23.91 -12.27 -10.53
N GLU A 119 -22.94 -11.35 -10.48
CA GLU A 119 -22.96 -10.08 -11.21
C GLU A 119 -22.74 -10.24 -12.73
N GLY A 120 -22.42 -11.46 -13.19
CA GLY A 120 -22.31 -11.82 -14.60
C GLY A 120 -20.89 -11.80 -15.17
N TRP A 121 -19.87 -11.62 -14.34
CA TRP A 121 -18.48 -11.73 -14.80
C TRP A 121 -18.12 -13.19 -15.12
N PRO A 122 -17.52 -13.49 -16.29
CA PRO A 122 -17.33 -14.87 -16.73
C PRO A 122 -16.07 -15.54 -16.16
N ALA A 123 -15.07 -14.76 -15.74
CA ALA A 123 -13.80 -15.27 -15.22
C ALA A 123 -13.01 -14.18 -14.45
N ILE A 124 -12.13 -14.62 -13.55
CA ILE A 124 -11.18 -13.74 -12.82
C ILE A 124 -10.27 -12.91 -13.73
N TYR A 125 -9.92 -13.44 -14.90
CA TYR A 125 -9.03 -12.79 -15.86
C TYR A 125 -9.81 -12.02 -16.94
N ASP A 126 -11.13 -11.88 -16.79
CA ASP A 126 -11.90 -11.03 -17.69
C ASP A 126 -11.36 -9.60 -17.65
N ARG A 127 -11.05 -9.05 -18.83
CA ARG A 127 -10.38 -7.75 -18.91
C ARG A 127 -11.27 -6.61 -18.46
N ALA A 128 -12.57 -6.68 -18.76
CA ALA A 128 -13.51 -5.64 -18.37
C ALA A 128 -13.75 -5.70 -16.85
N TYR A 129 -13.79 -6.90 -16.26
CA TYR A 129 -13.84 -7.09 -14.81
C TYR A 129 -12.64 -6.44 -14.11
N LEU A 130 -11.42 -6.80 -14.52
CA LEU A 130 -10.20 -6.26 -13.92
C LEU A 130 -10.09 -4.74 -14.12
N GLN A 131 -10.49 -4.22 -15.29
CA GLN A 131 -10.49 -2.78 -15.57
C GLN A 131 -11.52 -2.02 -14.72
N ALA A 132 -12.73 -2.56 -14.56
CA ALA A 132 -13.76 -1.97 -13.70
C ALA A 132 -13.30 -1.88 -12.24
N ASN A 133 -12.47 -2.83 -11.81
CA ASN A 133 -11.89 -2.85 -10.48
C ASN A 133 -10.64 -1.98 -10.32
N ILE A 134 -10.16 -1.21 -11.30
CA ILE A 134 -9.03 -0.28 -11.08
C ILE A 134 -9.46 0.87 -10.15
N ALA A 135 -10.61 1.48 -10.45
CA ALA A 135 -11.23 2.56 -9.67
C ALA A 135 -12.66 2.18 -9.27
N GLY A 136 -12.80 0.97 -8.72
CA GLY A 136 -14.05 0.35 -8.30
C GLY A 136 -13.80 -0.85 -7.40
N GLY A 137 -14.85 -1.47 -6.88
CA GLY A 137 -14.78 -2.68 -6.05
C GLY A 137 -14.21 -2.44 -4.65
N GLU A 138 -13.49 -3.44 -4.11
CA GLU A 138 -12.88 -3.35 -2.78
C GLU A 138 -11.92 -2.16 -2.71
N GLY A 139 -12.05 -1.30 -1.68
CA GLY A 139 -11.21 -0.12 -1.50
C GLY A 139 -11.65 1.14 -2.23
N PHE A 140 -12.70 1.05 -3.04
CA PHE A 140 -13.31 2.18 -3.72
C PHE A 140 -14.81 2.26 -3.41
N ASP A 141 -15.56 1.23 -3.80
CA ASP A 141 -17.01 1.17 -3.59
C ASP A 141 -17.35 0.65 -2.20
N TRP A 142 -16.60 -0.35 -1.73
CA TRP A 142 -16.89 -1.09 -0.51
C TRP A 142 -15.63 -1.65 0.17
N PHE A 143 -15.78 -2.12 1.40
CA PHE A 143 -14.77 -2.85 2.16
C PHE A 143 -15.40 -3.99 2.98
N TYR A 144 -14.58 -4.89 3.53
CA TYR A 144 -15.01 -5.89 4.51
C TYR A 144 -14.72 -5.44 5.93
N ALA A 145 -15.74 -5.36 6.79
CA ALA A 145 -15.58 -4.91 8.17
C ALA A 145 -14.96 -5.99 9.08
N SER A 146 -15.00 -7.25 8.66
CA SER A 146 -14.44 -8.38 9.38
C SER A 146 -14.06 -9.54 8.44
N ALA A 147 -13.30 -10.51 8.96
CA ALA A 147 -13.02 -11.75 8.25
C ALA A 147 -14.30 -12.57 7.97
N ALA A 148 -15.30 -12.50 8.85
CA ALA A 148 -16.59 -13.15 8.65
C ALA A 148 -17.34 -12.50 7.46
N ASP A 149 -17.32 -11.17 7.37
CA ASP A 149 -17.89 -10.44 6.23
C ASP A 149 -17.16 -10.78 4.94
N ARG A 150 -15.81 -10.87 4.97
CA ARG A 150 -15.03 -11.33 3.82
C ARG A 150 -15.43 -12.75 3.41
N PHE A 151 -15.60 -13.68 4.35
CA PHE A 151 -16.02 -15.04 4.03
C PHE A 151 -17.42 -15.08 3.39
N ALA A 152 -18.37 -14.34 3.95
CA ALA A 152 -19.75 -14.28 3.50
C ALA A 152 -20.01 -13.30 2.33
N GLN A 153 -18.98 -12.63 1.82
CA GLN A 153 -19.07 -11.52 0.85
C GLN A 153 -20.04 -10.39 1.25
N VAL A 154 -20.10 -10.06 2.54
CA VAL A 154 -20.86 -8.91 3.05
C VAL A 154 -20.07 -7.62 2.80
N ARG A 155 -20.32 -6.99 1.66
CA ARG A 155 -19.63 -5.77 1.20
C ARG A 155 -20.24 -4.53 1.86
N THR A 156 -19.47 -3.82 2.66
CA THR A 156 -19.90 -2.58 3.32
C THR A 156 -19.53 -1.37 2.46
N PRO A 157 -20.47 -0.51 2.05
CA PRO A 157 -20.17 0.66 1.24
C PRO A 157 -19.20 1.64 1.93
N ILE A 158 -18.24 2.19 1.18
CA ILE A 158 -17.38 3.28 1.65
C ILE A 158 -18.13 4.60 1.46
N THR A 159 -18.47 5.25 2.58
CA THR A 159 -19.20 6.53 2.59
C THR A 159 -18.58 7.49 3.60
N ASP A 160 -18.87 8.79 3.44
CA ASP A 160 -18.46 9.85 4.37
C ASP A 160 -19.68 10.54 5.02
N GLY A 161 -20.81 9.82 5.06
CA GLY A 161 -22.06 10.34 5.60
C GLY A 161 -22.42 11.74 5.08
N ALA A 162 -22.69 12.66 6.00
CA ALA A 162 -23.11 14.03 5.68
C ALA A 162 -22.00 14.87 5.00
N ALA A 163 -20.72 14.57 5.24
CA ALA A 163 -19.61 15.32 4.67
C ALA A 163 -19.40 15.01 3.17
N SER A 164 -19.92 13.88 2.68
CA SER A 164 -19.99 13.53 1.25
C SER A 164 -18.63 13.55 0.51
N LYS A 165 -17.52 13.30 1.22
CA LYS A 165 -16.17 13.12 0.64
C LYS A 165 -15.66 11.69 0.85
N PRO A 166 -16.31 10.67 0.26
CA PRO A 166 -15.92 9.27 0.47
C PRO A 166 -14.49 8.96 0.01
N TRP A 167 -13.93 9.75 -0.90
CA TRP A 167 -12.55 9.62 -1.38
C TRP A 167 -11.50 9.68 -0.26
N VAL A 168 -11.80 10.32 0.87
CA VAL A 168 -10.93 10.37 2.05
C VAL A 168 -10.66 8.96 2.64
N PHE A 169 -11.57 8.01 2.40
CA PHE A 169 -11.48 6.63 2.88
C PHE A 169 -11.26 5.60 1.77
N ARG A 170 -11.12 6.05 0.52
CA ARG A 170 -10.92 5.17 -0.64
C ARG A 170 -9.45 5.15 -1.02
N TYR A 171 -8.73 4.14 -0.54
CA TYR A 171 -7.33 3.96 -0.91
C TYR A 171 -7.11 3.69 -2.41
N LYS A 172 -8.16 3.42 -3.20
CA LYS A 172 -8.07 3.33 -4.67
C LYS A 172 -8.40 4.62 -5.39
N ASP A 173 -8.94 5.61 -4.70
CA ASP A 173 -9.36 6.88 -5.31
C ASP A 173 -8.19 7.86 -5.40
N LEU A 174 -7.11 7.40 -6.05
CA LEU A 174 -5.89 8.16 -6.28
C LEU A 174 -6.17 9.49 -6.97
N ARG A 175 -7.13 9.52 -7.90
CA ARG A 175 -7.49 10.72 -8.63
C ARG A 175 -8.11 11.75 -7.70
N ALA A 176 -9.12 11.39 -6.92
CA ALA A 176 -9.77 12.35 -6.04
C ALA A 176 -8.82 12.79 -4.92
N TRP A 177 -8.02 11.89 -4.35
CA TRP A 177 -6.97 12.26 -3.40
C TRP A 177 -6.02 13.31 -4.02
N TRP A 178 -5.48 13.03 -5.21
CA TRP A 178 -4.54 13.92 -5.88
C TRP A 178 -5.12 15.28 -6.28
N SER A 179 -6.41 15.33 -6.65
CA SER A 179 -7.04 16.54 -7.20
C SER A 179 -7.77 17.42 -6.18
N ASN A 180 -7.92 16.99 -4.93
CA ASN A 180 -8.65 17.75 -3.90
C ASN A 180 -7.71 18.37 -2.86
N ALA A 181 -8.17 19.44 -2.21
CA ALA A 181 -7.52 19.95 -1.02
C ALA A 181 -7.78 18.98 0.14
N HIS A 182 -6.74 18.75 0.95
CA HIS A 182 -6.80 17.84 2.08
C HIS A 182 -7.15 18.62 3.35
N TYR A 183 -8.02 18.05 4.19
CA TYR A 183 -8.44 18.64 5.45
C TYR A 183 -8.42 17.55 6.52
N ASP A 184 -7.56 17.68 7.52
CA ASP A 184 -7.52 16.77 8.64
C ASP A 184 -8.85 16.80 9.41
N ARG A 185 -9.21 15.67 10.02
CA ARG A 185 -10.44 15.48 10.77
C ARG A 185 -10.18 15.00 12.20
N PRO A 186 -9.66 15.87 13.10
CA PRO A 186 -9.54 15.51 14.51
C PRO A 186 -10.92 15.20 15.10
N GLY A 187 -11.06 14.05 15.76
CA GLY A 187 -12.34 13.58 16.28
C GLY A 187 -13.39 13.28 15.20
N GLY A 188 -12.97 13.10 13.94
CA GLY A 188 -13.85 12.90 12.80
C GLY A 188 -14.49 14.18 12.24
N VAL A 189 -14.12 15.37 12.75
CA VAL A 189 -14.65 16.66 12.30
C VAL A 189 -13.64 17.36 11.41
N GLU A 190 -14.04 17.67 10.19
CA GLU A 190 -13.18 18.36 9.22
C GLU A 190 -12.70 19.73 9.71
N SER A 191 -11.39 19.94 9.63
CA SER A 191 -10.73 21.18 10.01
C SER A 191 -11.11 22.32 9.07
N GLY A 192 -11.17 23.55 9.58
CA GLY A 192 -11.48 24.73 8.77
C GLY A 192 -10.37 25.17 7.81
N THR A 193 -9.16 24.62 7.96
CA THR A 193 -7.98 24.93 7.14
C THR A 193 -7.44 23.68 6.48
N PRO A 194 -7.03 23.75 5.20
CA PRO A 194 -6.41 22.60 4.55
C PRO A 194 -5.00 22.33 5.11
N THR A 195 -4.48 21.15 4.82
CA THR A 195 -3.08 20.80 5.06
C THR A 195 -2.16 21.55 4.08
N ALA A 196 -0.85 21.26 4.12
CA ALA A 196 0.12 21.81 3.19
C ALA A 196 -0.01 21.25 1.75
N TRP A 197 -0.79 20.19 1.53
CA TRP A 197 -0.98 19.62 0.20
C TRP A 197 -1.68 20.61 -0.72
N VAL A 198 -1.03 20.88 -1.86
CA VAL A 198 -1.62 21.64 -2.95
C VAL A 198 -2.14 20.64 -3.99
N PRO A 199 -3.42 20.72 -4.40
CA PRO A 199 -3.97 19.82 -5.41
C PRO A 199 -3.10 19.76 -6.65
N GLN A 200 -2.83 18.53 -7.10
CA GLN A 200 -2.07 18.25 -8.33
C GLN A 200 -0.61 18.75 -8.34
N SER A 201 -0.06 19.12 -7.19
CA SER A 201 1.27 19.76 -7.10
C SER A 201 2.44 18.85 -7.43
N LYS A 202 2.32 17.55 -7.18
CA LYS A 202 3.36 16.53 -7.45
C LYS A 202 2.77 15.37 -8.24
N PRO A 203 3.47 14.78 -9.22
CA PRO A 203 3.01 13.59 -9.91
C PRO A 203 3.01 12.38 -8.97
N ILE A 204 2.10 11.43 -9.22
CA ILE A 204 2.11 10.10 -8.59
C ILE A 204 2.94 9.16 -9.44
N TRP A 205 3.87 8.46 -8.82
CA TRP A 205 4.67 7.40 -9.43
C TRP A 205 4.34 6.08 -8.74
N PHE A 206 3.97 5.07 -9.52
CA PHE A 206 3.96 3.71 -9.00
C PHE A 206 5.39 3.19 -8.98
N THR A 207 5.96 3.11 -7.78
CA THR A 207 7.34 2.68 -7.53
C THR A 207 7.46 1.17 -7.51
N GLU A 208 6.36 0.50 -7.18
CA GLU A 208 6.18 -0.93 -7.35
C GLU A 208 4.77 -1.23 -7.87
N LEU A 209 4.66 -2.32 -8.63
CA LEU A 209 3.40 -2.87 -9.10
C LEU A 209 3.41 -4.37 -8.86
N GLY A 210 2.44 -4.87 -8.11
CA GLY A 210 2.32 -6.29 -7.88
C GLY A 210 0.94 -6.71 -7.44
N CYS A 211 0.83 -7.97 -7.05
CA CYS A 211 -0.35 -8.53 -6.41
C CYS A 211 0.09 -9.04 -5.03
N PRO A 212 -0.54 -8.60 -3.92
CA PRO A 212 -0.21 -9.11 -2.61
C PRO A 212 -0.58 -10.60 -2.58
N GLY A 213 0.45 -11.44 -2.50
CA GLY A 213 0.31 -12.88 -2.52
C GLY A 213 -0.11 -13.42 -1.16
N ASP A 214 -1.38 -13.25 -0.78
CA ASP A 214 -1.92 -13.82 0.46
C ASP A 214 -2.31 -15.29 0.27
N GLY A 215 -1.42 -16.14 -0.26
CA GLY A 215 -1.54 -17.61 -0.23
C GLY A 215 -2.81 -18.27 -0.81
N ILE A 216 -3.79 -17.52 -1.31
CA ILE A 216 -5.07 -18.01 -1.86
C ILE A 216 -5.14 -17.77 -3.37
N CYS A 217 -4.26 -16.94 -3.95
CA CYS A 217 -4.25 -16.68 -5.40
C CYS A 217 -2.89 -16.88 -6.07
N SER A 218 -2.07 -17.79 -5.53
CA SER A 218 -0.83 -18.21 -6.20
C SER A 218 -0.40 -19.59 -5.74
N ARG A 219 -1.20 -20.62 -6.05
CA ARG A 219 -0.76 -22.02 -6.16
C ARG A 219 -1.94 -22.93 -6.53
N ASP A 220 -2.20 -23.05 -7.81
CA ASP A 220 -2.57 -24.35 -8.39
C ASP A 220 -2.19 -24.40 -9.88
N ALA A 221 -0.88 -24.54 -10.08
CA ALA A 221 -0.39 -25.72 -10.77
C ALA A 221 0.37 -26.55 -9.72
N ALA A 222 -0.35 -27.49 -9.10
CA ALA A 222 0.12 -28.53 -8.16
C ALA A 222 0.55 -28.06 -6.74
N CYS A 223 -0.28 -28.29 -5.72
CA CYS A 223 -0.10 -29.46 -4.84
C CYS A 223 -1.15 -29.50 -3.71
N ALA A 224 -1.71 -30.69 -3.53
CA ALA A 224 -2.63 -31.04 -2.46
C ALA A 224 -1.96 -31.11 -1.07
N ARG A 225 -2.80 -30.86 -0.04
CA ARG A 225 -2.68 -31.19 1.40
C ARG A 225 -1.81 -30.27 2.27
N GLY A 226 -2.42 -29.76 3.34
CA GLY A 226 -1.71 -29.40 4.57
C GLY A 226 -2.29 -28.20 5.31
N SER A 227 -3.00 -28.49 6.40
CA SER A 227 -3.49 -27.55 7.42
C SER A 227 -2.43 -26.57 7.95
N GLY A 228 -2.82 -25.31 8.21
CA GLY A 228 -2.29 -24.56 9.37
C GLY A 228 -2.04 -23.05 9.20
N ARG A 229 -2.89 -22.27 9.87
CA ARG A 229 -2.73 -20.91 10.46
C ARG A 229 -2.37 -19.72 9.56
N GLN A 230 -3.28 -18.74 9.61
CA GLN A 230 -3.23 -17.40 9.00
C GLN A 230 -2.46 -16.39 9.89
N PRO A 231 -1.69 -15.44 9.31
CA PRO A 231 -1.39 -14.17 9.93
C PRO A 231 -2.48 -13.15 9.58
N HIS A 232 -3.01 -12.46 10.60
CA HIS A 232 -4.13 -11.54 10.50
C HIS A 232 -3.64 -10.08 10.33
N HIS A 233 -4.26 -9.34 9.42
CA HIS A 233 -4.33 -7.87 9.47
C HIS A 233 -5.80 -7.46 9.61
N GLU A 234 -6.20 -7.05 10.82
CA GLU A 234 -7.52 -6.51 11.12
C GLU A 234 -7.48 -4.97 11.12
N GLY A 235 -8.05 -4.34 10.09
CA GLY A 235 -8.45 -2.94 10.12
C GLY A 235 -9.95 -2.88 10.41
N ARG A 236 -10.32 -2.74 11.69
CA ARG A 236 -11.72 -2.71 12.13
C ARG A 236 -12.34 -1.33 11.84
N TRP A 237 -13.03 -1.20 10.72
CA TRP A 237 -13.91 -0.07 10.42
C TRP A 237 -15.28 -0.32 11.10
N ARG A 238 -15.61 0.44 12.16
CA ARG A 238 -16.75 0.15 13.04
C ARG A 238 -18.13 0.48 12.44
N GLY A 239 -19.07 -0.44 12.65
CA GLY A 239 -20.50 -0.18 12.80
C GLY A 239 -21.03 -0.80 14.11
N ARG A 240 -21.61 0.05 14.97
CA ARG A 240 -22.50 -0.18 16.14
C ARG A 240 -22.04 -0.94 17.40
N SER A 241 -22.66 -0.45 18.48
CA SER A 241 -22.71 -0.80 19.89
C SER A 241 -23.43 -2.12 20.18
N GLY A 242 -22.98 -2.87 21.19
CA GLY A 242 -23.68 -4.03 21.72
C GLY A 242 -22.84 -4.76 22.78
N ASP A 243 -23.51 -5.11 23.87
CA ASP A 243 -23.02 -5.53 25.17
C ASP A 243 -22.62 -7.02 25.26
N THR A 244 -22.15 -7.45 26.44
CA THR A 244 -21.86 -8.84 26.92
C THR A 244 -20.47 -9.40 26.55
N GLY A 245 -19.71 -10.08 27.41
CA GLY A 245 -19.94 -10.64 28.74
C GLY A 245 -19.31 -12.04 28.83
N CYS A 246 -18.39 -12.23 29.79
CA CYS A 246 -18.00 -13.50 30.43
C CYS A 246 -17.30 -14.63 29.61
N CYS A 247 -16.05 -14.97 29.97
CA CYS A 247 -15.71 -16.16 30.79
C CYS A 247 -14.26 -16.69 30.60
N ARG A 248 -13.51 -16.66 31.71
CA ARG A 248 -12.68 -17.72 32.33
C ARG A 248 -11.76 -18.62 31.48
N GLY A 249 -10.48 -18.59 31.87
CA GLY A 249 -9.81 -19.77 32.44
C GLY A 249 -8.95 -20.60 31.49
N GLY A 250 -7.69 -20.19 31.30
CA GLY A 250 -6.67 -20.99 30.64
C GLY A 250 -6.04 -22.02 31.58
N GLY A 251 -6.01 -23.28 31.14
CA GLY A 251 -5.08 -24.30 31.62
C GLY A 251 -4.00 -24.54 30.55
N CYS A 252 -2.74 -24.31 30.89
CA CYS A 252 -1.59 -24.61 30.03
C CYS A 252 -1.29 -26.11 30.06
N ALA A 253 -1.09 -26.72 28.89
CA ALA A 253 -0.45 -28.03 28.75
C ALA A 253 0.68 -27.94 27.72
N GLU A 254 1.86 -28.38 28.13
CA GLU A 254 3.15 -28.34 27.43
C GLU A 254 3.22 -29.33 26.26
N ARG A 255 4.05 -29.00 25.24
CA ARG A 255 4.42 -29.91 24.14
C ARG A 255 5.83 -30.47 24.37
N PRO A 256 6.10 -31.77 24.10
CA PRO A 256 7.46 -32.30 24.15
C PRO A 256 8.26 -31.97 22.88
N GLY A 257 9.57 -31.72 23.07
CA GLY A 257 10.54 -31.27 22.07
C GLY A 257 10.92 -32.31 21.01
N ARG A 258 11.45 -31.81 19.88
CA ARG A 258 12.03 -32.63 18.81
C ARG A 258 13.54 -32.77 19.01
N ASP A 259 14.00 -34.00 18.89
CA ASP A 259 15.37 -34.49 19.00
C ASP A 259 16.13 -34.31 17.67
N PRO A 260 17.32 -33.65 17.62
CA PRO A 260 18.02 -33.34 16.38
C PRO A 260 19.21 -34.28 16.12
N GLU A 261 18.98 -35.57 15.97
CA GLU A 261 20.00 -36.51 15.44
C GLU A 261 19.34 -37.61 14.60
N ARG A 262 19.17 -37.33 13.29
CA ARG A 262 19.02 -38.33 12.20
C ARG A 262 18.78 -37.61 10.87
N ASP A 263 19.86 -37.25 10.16
CA ASP A 263 20.02 -37.52 8.72
C ASP A 263 21.43 -37.11 8.22
N PRO A 264 22.32 -38.06 7.82
CA PRO A 264 23.64 -37.76 7.28
C PRO A 264 23.76 -38.05 5.78
N ALA A 265 23.55 -37.03 4.93
CA ALA A 265 24.01 -36.94 3.54
C ALA A 265 23.75 -35.49 3.04
N ALA A 266 24.63 -34.73 2.39
CA ALA A 266 25.97 -34.95 1.88
C ALA A 266 26.65 -33.59 1.64
N ARG A 267 27.94 -33.56 2.01
CA ARG A 267 29.13 -32.82 1.53
C ARG A 267 29.03 -31.56 0.65
N ALA A 268 29.96 -30.65 1.00
CA ALA A 268 30.41 -29.42 0.35
C ALA A 268 31.02 -29.55 -1.06
N VAL A 269 31.08 -28.42 -1.80
CA VAL A 269 32.26 -27.78 -2.45
C VAL A 269 31.82 -26.48 -3.23
N PRO A 270 32.70 -25.48 -3.47
CA PRO A 270 32.37 -24.04 -3.54
C PRO A 270 32.62 -23.33 -4.90
N ARG A 271 32.35 -22.00 -4.90
CA ARG A 271 32.86 -20.87 -5.75
C ARG A 271 32.01 -20.37 -6.94
N HIS A 272 31.87 -19.03 -6.94
CA HIS A 272 31.80 -18.07 -8.05
C HIS A 272 31.30 -18.52 -9.42
N ALA A 273 30.19 -17.92 -9.87
CA ALA A 273 30.01 -17.53 -11.27
C ALA A 273 29.10 -16.30 -11.35
N SER A 274 29.72 -15.17 -11.69
CA SER A 274 29.12 -13.97 -12.25
C SER A 274 28.45 -14.26 -13.59
N LEU A 275 27.19 -13.86 -13.76
CA LEU A 275 26.54 -13.73 -15.06
C LEU A 275 25.82 -12.39 -15.11
N GLY A 276 26.48 -11.42 -15.74
CA GLY A 276 25.85 -10.20 -16.21
C GLY A 276 25.02 -10.51 -17.46
N VAL A 277 23.80 -9.99 -17.49
CA VAL A 277 22.98 -9.96 -18.71
C VAL A 277 22.89 -8.51 -19.15
N HIS A 278 23.66 -8.19 -20.19
CA HIS A 278 23.53 -6.98 -21.00
C HIS A 278 22.29 -7.14 -21.90
N CYS A 279 21.27 -6.32 -21.69
CA CYS A 279 20.22 -6.09 -22.69
C CYS A 279 20.37 -4.67 -23.24
N ARG A 280 21.11 -4.55 -24.35
CA ARG A 280 21.05 -3.36 -25.21
C ARG A 280 19.77 -3.46 -26.05
N GLY A 281 18.78 -2.62 -25.77
CA GLY A 281 17.60 -2.42 -26.60
C GLY A 281 17.51 -0.95 -27.02
N ALA A 282 17.95 -0.64 -28.23
CA ALA A 282 17.87 0.70 -28.80
C ALA A 282 16.41 1.07 -29.11
N TRP A 283 15.89 2.11 -28.47
CA TRP A 283 14.62 2.73 -28.82
C TRP A 283 14.78 3.59 -30.08
N ARG A 284 14.23 3.13 -31.20
CA ARG A 284 14.03 3.97 -32.40
C ARG A 284 12.69 4.69 -32.28
N HIS A 285 12.73 6.02 -32.22
CA HIS A 285 11.57 6.89 -32.41
C HIS A 285 10.91 6.62 -33.78
N ARG A 286 9.60 6.37 -33.78
CA ARG A 286 8.73 6.65 -34.93
C ARG A 286 7.65 7.61 -34.46
N GLY A 287 7.79 8.86 -34.88
CA GLY A 287 6.74 9.86 -34.76
C GLY A 287 5.63 9.57 -35.77
N HIS A 288 4.38 9.60 -35.31
CA HIS A 288 3.22 9.73 -36.18
C HIS A 288 2.55 11.06 -35.89
N ASP A 289 2.65 11.92 -36.90
CA ASP A 289 2.02 13.22 -37.05
C ASP A 289 0.51 13.00 -37.35
N LEU A 290 -0.37 13.56 -36.53
CA LEU A 290 -1.82 13.52 -36.73
C LEU A 290 -2.28 14.91 -37.19
N ARG A 291 -2.56 15.04 -38.49
CA ARG A 291 -3.36 16.15 -39.04
C ARG A 291 -4.83 15.74 -39.14
N PRO A 292 -5.79 16.67 -38.93
CA PRO A 292 -7.22 16.37 -39.03
C PRO A 292 -7.67 16.40 -40.50
N ALA A 293 -8.49 15.42 -40.89
CA ALA A 293 -9.21 15.47 -42.16
C ALA A 293 -10.51 16.28 -41.99
N ARG A 294 -10.84 17.01 -43.05
CA ARG A 294 -12.04 17.82 -43.24
C ARG A 294 -13.30 16.99 -43.41
#